data_AF-A0AAW1TLY2-F1
#
_entry.id   AF-A0AAW1TLY2-F1
#
_cell.length_a   1.000
_cell.length_b   1.000
_cell.length_c   1.000
_cell.angle_alpha   90.00
_cell.angle_beta   90.00
_cell.angle_gamma   90.00
#
_symmetry.space_group_name_H-M   'P 1'
#
loop_
_entity.id
_entity.type
_entity.pdbx_description
1 polymer ?
#
loop_
_entity_poly.entity_id
_entity_poly.type
_entity_poly.pdbx_seq_one_letter_code
_entity_poly.pdbx_strand_id
1 'polypeptide(L)' 'MGNSPQNNSSPYQVWFKKDCNIEIFKEFGSKVIVHVPKQKRFKLDPKNRLATFMGYTEETKDTKFVSGIPTRYK' A
#
# COMPACT_ATOMS: atom_id res chain seq x y z
N MET A 1 -31.57 7.55 11.26
CA MET A 1 -30.45 8.30 11.87
C MET A 1 -29.31 8.34 10.86
N GLY A 2 -29.34 9.30 9.93
CA GLY A 2 -28.29 9.47 8.91
C GLY A 2 -27.27 10.47 9.45
N ASN A 3 -26.00 10.07 9.55
CA ASN A 3 -24.94 10.97 9.99
C ASN A 3 -24.64 11.94 8.84
N SER A 4 -25.13 13.18 8.96
CA SER A 4 -24.69 14.31 8.14
C SER A 4 -23.18 14.55 8.34
N PRO A 5 -22.46 15.13 7.36
CA PRO A 5 -21.03 15.36 7.49
C PRO A 5 -20.78 16.38 8.61
N GLN A 6 -20.40 15.90 9.80
CA GLN A 6 -19.93 16.77 10.87
C GLN A 6 -18.58 17.39 10.47
N ASN A 7 -18.63 18.67 10.13
CA ASN A 7 -17.57 19.67 10.22
C ASN A 7 -16.14 19.16 9.92
N ASN A 8 -15.71 19.29 8.66
CA ASN A 8 -14.32 19.21 8.19
C ASN A 8 -13.46 18.02 8.68
N SER A 9 -14.09 16.99 9.23
CA SER A 9 -13.42 15.84 9.81
C SER A 9 -13.45 14.71 8.79
N SER A 10 -12.30 14.10 8.49
CA SER A 10 -12.25 12.92 7.61
C SER A 10 -13.11 11.80 8.20
N PRO A 11 -13.85 11.01 7.39
CA PRO A 11 -14.62 9.86 7.88
C PRO A 11 -13.80 8.91 8.74
N TYR A 12 -12.50 8.77 8.44
CA TYR A 12 -11.56 7.99 9.24
C TYR A 12 -11.40 8.55 10.66
N GLN A 13 -11.30 9.87 10.80
CA GLN A 13 -11.17 10.53 12.09
C GLN A 13 -12.44 10.37 12.93
N VAL A 14 -13.61 10.41 12.29
CA VAL A 14 -14.89 10.20 12.96
C VAL A 14 -15.05 8.75 13.44
N TRP A 15 -14.67 7.77 12.62
CA TRP A 15 -14.79 6.35 12.97
C TRP A 15 -13.72 5.83 13.92
N PHE A 16 -12.47 6.25 13.74
CA PHE A 16 -11.33 5.72 14.49
C PHE A 16 -10.85 6.66 15.60
N LYS A 17 -11.44 7.86 15.74
CA LYS A 17 -11.05 8.91 16.70
C LYS A 17 -9.54 9.21 16.66
N LYS A 18 -8.93 9.04 15.49
CA LYS A 18 -7.49 9.20 15.25
C LYS A 18 -7.28 9.95 13.96
N ASP A 19 -6.28 10.84 13.96
CA ASP A 19 -5.88 11.54 12.75
C ASP A 19 -5.31 10.56 11.71
N CYS A 20 -5.66 10.78 10.44
CA CYS A 20 -5.08 10.04 9.33
C CYS A 20 -3.60 10.41 9.24
N ASN A 21 -2.68 9.44 9.41
CA ASN A 21 -1.30 9.70 9.03
C ASN A 21 -1.20 9.70 7.48
N ILE A 22 -1.11 10.90 6.90
CA ILE A 22 -1.02 11.10 5.45
C ILE A 22 0.35 10.63 4.92
N GLU A 23 1.38 10.52 5.78
CA GLU A 23 2.72 10.03 5.40
C GLU A 23 2.72 8.56 4.93
N ILE A 24 1.64 7.82 5.23
CA ILE A 24 1.42 6.46 4.74
C ILE A 24 1.14 6.48 3.22
N PHE A 25 0.58 7.58 2.70
CA PHE A 25 0.42 7.75 1.26
C PHE A 25 1.77 8.04 0.62
N LYS A 26 2.14 7.20 -0.33
CA LYS A 26 3.36 7.40 -1.13
C LYS A 26 3.00 8.05 -2.45
N GLU A 27 3.86 8.97 -2.89
CA GLU A 27 3.79 9.53 -4.23
C GLU A 27 4.09 8.46 -5.28
N PHE A 28 3.34 8.50 -6.38
CA PHE A 28 3.61 7.69 -7.57
C PHE A 28 5.05 7.88 -8.04
N GLY A 29 5.75 6.81 -8.39
CA GLY A 29 7.16 6.83 -8.80
C GLY A 29 8.16 6.72 -7.64
N SER A 30 7.71 6.73 -6.38
CA SER A 30 8.60 6.54 -5.23
C SER A 30 9.25 5.16 -5.21
N LYS A 31 10.54 5.09 -4.87
CA LYS A 31 11.22 3.82 -4.55
C LYS A 31 10.70 3.30 -3.22
N VAL A 32 10.18 2.09 -3.23
CA VAL A 32 9.60 1.42 -2.05
C VAL A 32 10.18 0.02 -1.89
N ILE A 33 10.22 -0.43 -0.65
CA ILE A 33 10.62 -1.79 -0.30
C ILE A 33 9.34 -2.59 -0.05
N VAL A 34 9.08 -3.58 -0.89
CA VAL A 34 7.88 -4.42 -0.83
C VAL A 34 8.20 -5.73 -0.13
N HIS A 35 7.33 -6.15 0.78
CA HIS A 35 7.45 -7.45 1.44
C HIS A 35 7.05 -8.58 0.48
N VAL A 36 7.88 -9.62 0.38
CA VAL A 36 7.60 -10.83 -0.41
C VAL A 36 7.00 -11.90 0.52
N PRO A 37 5.75 -12.32 0.30
CA PRO A 37 5.12 -13.37 1.11
C PRO A 37 5.93 -14.67 1.06
N LYS A 38 5.94 -15.40 2.18
CA LYS A 38 6.71 -16.65 2.33
C LYS A 38 6.39 -17.69 1.25
N GLN A 39 5.14 -17.73 0.77
CA GLN A 39 4.68 -18.64 -0.30
C GLN A 39 5.38 -18.37 -1.64
N LYS A 40 5.78 -17.12 -1.90
CA LYS A 40 6.43 -16.70 -3.15
C LYS A 40 7.97 -16.67 -3.04
N ARG A 41 8.53 -17.21 -1.95
CA ARG A 41 9.94 -17.11 -1.58
C ARG A 41 10.60 -18.49 -1.56
N PHE A 42 11.70 -18.68 -2.28
CA PHE A 42 12.50 -19.92 -2.19
C PHE A 42 13.54 -19.87 -1.05
N LYS A 43 14.24 -20.99 -0.83
CA LYS A 43 15.31 -21.04 0.18
C LYS A 43 16.40 -20.02 -0.20
N LEU A 44 16.79 -19.18 0.76
CA LEU A 44 17.74 -18.05 0.61
C LEU A 44 17.24 -16.83 -0.18
N ASP A 45 15.99 -16.78 -0.62
CA ASP A 45 15.45 -15.54 -1.20
C ASP A 45 15.27 -14.45 -0.11
N PRO A 46 15.54 -13.18 -0.46
CA PRO A 46 15.32 -12.04 0.44
C PRO A 46 13.84 -11.89 0.78
N LYS A 47 13.56 -11.41 2.01
CA LYS A 47 12.19 -11.18 2.48
C LYS A 47 11.53 -9.97 1.79
N ASN A 48 12.33 -9.10 1.20
CA ASN A 48 11.92 -7.79 0.71
C ASN A 48 12.55 -7.52 -0.66
N ARG A 49 11.87 -6.74 -1.52
CA ARG A 49 12.35 -6.32 -2.84
C ARG A 49 12.17 -4.83 -3.04
N LEU A 50 13.10 -4.21 -3.78
CA LEU A 50 12.95 -2.82 -4.25
C LEU A 50 12.00 -2.78 -5.45
N ALA A 51 11.03 -1.89 -5.39
CA ALA A 51 10.07 -1.65 -6.46
C ALA A 51 9.75 -0.15 -6.55
N THR A 52 9.13 0.23 -7.66
CA THR A 52 8.60 1.58 -7.86
C THR A 52 7.10 1.57 -7.53
N PHE A 53 6.66 2.46 -6.65
CA PHE A 53 5.24 2.60 -6.30
C PHE A 53 4.47 3.16 -7.48
N MET A 54 3.42 2.47 -7.91
CA MET A 54 2.66 2.81 -9.10
C MET A 54 1.22 3.19 -8.79
N GLY A 55 0.74 3.00 -7.56
CA GLY A 55 -0.58 3.43 -7.12
C GLY A 55 -1.35 2.42 -6.29
N TYR A 56 -2.57 2.82 -5.93
CA TYR A 56 -3.54 1.99 -5.25
C TYR A 56 -4.54 1.44 -6.29
N THR A 57 -4.92 0.17 -6.17
CA THR A 57 -5.99 -0.42 -7.00
C THR A 57 -7.34 -0.10 -6.38
N GLU A 58 -8.36 0.18 -7.19
CA GLU A 58 -9.72 0.45 -6.71
C GLU A 58 -10.47 -0.84 -6.35
N GLU A 59 -10.17 -1.94 -7.04
CA GLU A 59 -10.90 -3.21 -6.93
C GLU A 59 -10.43 -4.11 -5.77
N THR A 60 -9.16 -4.02 -5.39
CA THR A 60 -8.57 -4.81 -4.32
C THR A 60 -7.73 -3.94 -3.41
N LYS A 61 -7.56 -4.37 -2.15
CA LYS A 61 -6.69 -3.70 -1.16
C LYS A 61 -5.19 -3.79 -1.53
N ASP A 62 -4.88 -4.20 -2.75
CA ASP A 62 -3.52 -4.41 -3.22
C ASP A 62 -2.95 -3.12 -3.83
N THR A 63 -1.70 -2.88 -3.49
CA THR A 63 -0.90 -1.79 -4.00
C THR A 63 -0.16 -2.26 -5.25
N LYS A 64 -0.19 -1.45 -6.32
CA LYS A 64 0.50 -1.75 -7.57
C LYS A 64 1.94 -1.28 -7.48
N PHE A 65 2.86 -2.19 -7.76
CA PHE A 65 4.29 -1.91 -7.81
C PHE A 65 4.88 -2.48 -9.09
N VAL A 66 5.81 -1.73 -9.69
CA VAL A 66 6.57 -2.21 -10.85
C VAL A 66 7.97 -2.57 -10.39
N SER A 67 8.37 -3.82 -10.62
CA SER A 67 9.75 -4.25 -10.44
C SER A 67 10.55 -3.90 -11.69
N GLY A 68 11.61 -3.13 -11.56
CA GLY A 68 12.43 -2.67 -12.69
C GLY A 68 13.28 -3.74 -13.40
N ILE A 69 13.34 -4.99 -12.92
CA ILE A 69 14.09 -6.12 -13.53
C ILE A 69 13.34 -7.45 -13.26
N PRO A 70 13.22 -8.37 -14.24
CA PRO A 70 12.32 -9.51 -14.17
C PRO A 70 12.91 -10.61 -13.30
N THR A 71 12.15 -11.12 -12.33
CA THR A 71 12.45 -12.42 -11.73
C THR A 71 11.24 -13.32 -11.89
N ARG A 72 11.44 -14.33 -12.74
CA ARG A 72 10.55 -15.46 -13.05
C ARG A 72 9.63 -15.80 -11.87
N TYR A 73 8.34 -15.62 -12.08
CA TYR A 73 7.34 -16.41 -11.39
C TYR A 73 6.91 -17.49 -12.38
N LYS A 74 7.20 -18.76 -12.04
CA LYS A 74 6.57 -19.93 -12.64
C LYS A 74 5.35 -20.26 -11.79
#